data_AF-A0A6M6DQB2-F1
#
_entry.id   AF-A0A6M6DQB2-F1
#
_cell.length_a   1.000
_cell.length_b   1.000
_cell.length_c   1.000
_cell.angle_alpha   90.00
_cell.angle_beta   90.00
_cell.angle_gamma   90.00
#
_symmetry.space_group_name_H-M   'P 1'
#
loop_
_entity.id
_entity.type
_entity.pdbx_description
1 polymer ?
#
loop_
_entity_poly.entity_id
_entity_poly.type
_entity_poly.pdbx_seq_one_letter_code
_entity_poly.pdbx_strand_id
1 'polypeptide(L)'
;MPRLGPELAPAGPAFAQQTVRETLQNVKQQTMQMVTKVKYDPVHNRYRGAGGRFMSKRDVEKLGDSVKVETVRRVDKPVKVERPIQKVDEPVKVEHVSERPIQKDTKGQIGYTRGFDVEPKYSSYEQRVKITPVNKGEWSNGRAESVFISDKTGEIQQYLDEAGVDGVEYKNGMPDFSPFSKGEIKLGNMTNDRKLNFSTADEELAKKWSTPEQKWTAEDIADWREDNRYTWHELNDLETIQLVPSKINSVFKHFGGVGEYNIKVKLGE
;
A
#
# COMPACT_ATOMS: atom_id res chain seq x y z
N MET A 1 -43.57 11.62 -75.75
CA MET A 1 -43.50 10.51 -74.78
C MET A 1 -42.28 10.69 -73.89
N PRO A 2 -42.38 11.15 -72.64
CA PRO A 2 -41.27 11.11 -71.70
C PRO A 2 -41.27 9.78 -70.91
N ARG A 3 -40.08 9.19 -70.75
CA ARG A 3 -39.82 8.00 -69.91
C ARG A 3 -39.83 8.40 -68.43
N LEU A 4 -40.67 7.75 -67.63
CA LEU A 4 -40.64 7.79 -66.16
C LEU A 4 -39.49 6.88 -65.68
N GLY A 5 -38.54 7.44 -64.92
CA GLY A 5 -37.55 6.68 -64.16
C GLY A 5 -38.15 6.10 -62.87
N PRO A 6 -37.48 5.12 -62.22
CA PRO A 6 -38.02 4.47 -61.03
C PRO A 6 -38.02 5.43 -59.84
N GLU A 7 -39.18 5.49 -59.20
CA GLU A 7 -39.46 6.23 -57.98
C GLU A 7 -38.61 5.65 -56.83
N LEU A 8 -37.70 6.46 -56.28
CA LEU A 8 -36.97 6.13 -55.05
C LEU A 8 -37.96 6.21 -53.89
N ALA A 9 -38.49 5.06 -53.49
CA ALA A 9 -39.31 4.94 -52.29
C ALA A 9 -38.50 5.37 -51.05
N PRO A 10 -39.02 6.26 -50.19
CA PRO A 10 -38.34 6.62 -48.96
C PRO A 10 -38.26 5.39 -48.05
N ALA A 11 -37.06 5.12 -47.51
CA ALA A 11 -36.84 4.05 -46.54
C ALA A 11 -37.83 4.22 -45.37
N GLY A 12 -38.80 3.32 -45.29
CA GLY A 12 -39.90 3.42 -44.33
C GLY A 12 -39.42 3.31 -42.87
N PRO A 13 -40.30 3.63 -41.89
CA PRO A 13 -39.99 3.61 -40.46
C PRO A 13 -39.41 2.28 -39.97
N ALA A 14 -39.78 1.17 -40.62
CA ALA A 14 -39.27 -0.16 -40.32
C ALA A 14 -37.76 -0.31 -40.59
N PHE A 15 -37.25 0.32 -41.66
CA PHE A 15 -35.82 0.31 -41.99
C PHE A 15 -35.02 1.10 -40.95
N ALA A 16 -35.50 2.29 -40.57
CA ALA A 16 -34.87 3.12 -39.54
C ALA A 16 -34.86 2.41 -38.16
N GLN A 17 -35.94 1.73 -37.78
CA GLN A 17 -35.99 0.95 -36.54
C GLN A 17 -35.04 -0.25 -36.56
N GLN A 18 -34.85 -0.88 -37.72
CA GLN A 18 -33.91 -1.99 -37.88
C GLN A 18 -32.46 -1.51 -37.77
N THR A 19 -32.11 -0.37 -38.39
CA THR A 19 -30.76 0.23 -38.27
C THR A 19 -30.45 0.69 -36.84
N VAL A 20 -31.44 1.22 -36.11
CA VAL A 20 -31.29 1.59 -34.69
C VAL A 20 -31.12 0.35 -33.81
N ARG A 21 -31.84 -0.74 -34.08
CA ARG A 21 -31.67 -2.01 -33.34
C ARG A 21 -30.31 -2.65 -33.60
N GLU A 22 -29.85 -2.66 -34.84
CA GLU A 22 -28.54 -3.20 -35.21
C GLU A 22 -27.39 -2.38 -34.63
N THR A 23 -27.47 -1.05 -34.67
CA THR A 23 -26.48 -0.17 -34.02
C THR A 23 -26.47 -0.34 -32.49
N LEU A 24 -27.64 -0.46 -31.85
CA LEU A 24 -27.73 -0.77 -30.41
C LEU A 24 -27.18 -2.16 -30.07
N GLN A 25 -27.39 -3.15 -30.92
CA GLN A 25 -26.83 -4.49 -30.73
C GLN A 25 -25.31 -4.49 -30.92
N ASN A 26 -24.78 -3.78 -31.92
CA ASN A 26 -23.35 -3.64 -32.14
C ASN A 26 -22.66 -2.88 -31.01
N VAL A 27 -23.27 -1.80 -30.50
CA VAL A 27 -22.78 -1.07 -29.32
C VAL A 27 -22.84 -1.97 -28.07
N LYS A 28 -23.90 -2.77 -27.89
CA LYS A 28 -23.99 -3.77 -26.80
C LYS A 28 -22.92 -4.87 -26.92
N GLN A 29 -22.62 -5.34 -28.12
CA GLN A 29 -21.55 -6.32 -28.33
C GLN A 29 -20.17 -5.72 -28.11
N GLN A 30 -19.90 -4.50 -28.60
CA GLN A 30 -18.64 -3.78 -28.33
C GLN A 30 -18.46 -3.47 -26.84
N THR A 31 -19.51 -3.02 -26.15
CA THR A 31 -19.45 -2.78 -24.70
C THR A 31 -19.27 -4.09 -23.93
N MET A 32 -19.92 -5.19 -24.31
CA MET A 32 -19.66 -6.51 -23.72
C MET A 32 -18.23 -7.02 -23.95
N GLN A 33 -17.57 -6.64 -25.06
CA GLN A 33 -16.16 -6.94 -25.32
C GLN A 33 -15.20 -6.05 -24.51
N MET A 34 -15.63 -4.87 -24.05
CA MET A 34 -14.85 -3.96 -23.19
C MET A 34 -15.06 -4.16 -21.68
N VAL A 35 -15.93 -5.09 -21.26
CA VAL A 35 -16.10 -5.42 -19.84
C VAL A 35 -14.82 -6.11 -19.34
N THR A 36 -13.99 -5.35 -18.64
CA THR A 36 -12.78 -5.87 -18.01
C THR A 36 -13.20 -6.81 -16.87
N LYS A 37 -12.90 -8.10 -17.03
CA LYS A 37 -13.13 -9.10 -15.97
C LYS A 37 -12.00 -9.00 -14.95
N VAL A 38 -12.38 -8.78 -13.70
CA VAL A 38 -11.46 -8.66 -12.57
C VAL A 38 -11.84 -9.71 -11.53
N LYS A 39 -10.87 -10.41 -10.94
CA LYS A 39 -11.10 -11.38 -9.87
C LYS A 39 -10.70 -10.79 -8.53
N TYR A 40 -11.57 -10.84 -7.53
CA TYR A 40 -11.22 -10.41 -6.18
C TYR A 40 -10.60 -11.59 -5.41
N ASP A 41 -9.43 -11.36 -4.85
CA ASP A 41 -8.70 -12.27 -3.97
C ASP A 41 -8.89 -11.82 -2.51
N PRO A 42 -9.77 -12.49 -1.75
CA PRO A 42 -10.06 -12.12 -0.36
C PRO A 42 -8.91 -12.43 0.59
N VAL A 43 -7.93 -13.26 0.20
CA VAL A 43 -6.78 -13.61 1.05
C VAL A 43 -5.77 -12.47 1.09
N HIS A 44 -5.63 -11.76 -0.04
CA HIS A 44 -4.69 -10.65 -0.22
C HIS A 44 -5.38 -9.28 -0.21
N ASN A 45 -6.71 -9.22 -0.13
CA ASN A 45 -7.52 -8.01 -0.26
C ASN A 45 -7.21 -7.23 -1.56
N ARG A 46 -7.00 -7.96 -2.67
CA ARG A 46 -6.55 -7.41 -3.96
C ARG A 46 -7.42 -7.90 -5.11
N TYR A 47 -7.30 -7.22 -6.24
CA TYR A 47 -7.98 -7.57 -7.47
C TYR A 47 -6.98 -8.09 -8.50
N ARG A 48 -7.42 -8.94 -9.42
CA ARG A 48 -6.59 -9.52 -10.48
C ARG A 48 -7.25 -9.29 -11.84
N GLY A 49 -6.56 -8.59 -12.73
CA GLY A 49 -7.03 -8.33 -14.10
C GLY A 49 -6.94 -9.57 -15.01
N ALA A 50 -7.43 -9.44 -16.24
CA ALA A 50 -7.46 -10.53 -17.23
C ALA A 50 -6.07 -11.12 -17.58
N GLY A 51 -4.99 -10.33 -17.42
CA GLY A 51 -3.60 -10.77 -17.61
C GLY A 51 -2.94 -11.41 -16.39
N GLY A 52 -3.68 -11.65 -15.29
CA GLY A 52 -3.12 -12.23 -14.07
C GLY A 52 -2.36 -11.26 -13.17
N ARG A 53 -2.19 -10.00 -13.60
CA ARG A 53 -1.59 -8.91 -12.84
C ARG A 53 -2.53 -8.44 -11.72
N PHE A 54 -1.95 -8.17 -10.54
CA PHE A 54 -2.70 -7.58 -9.43
C PHE A 54 -3.03 -6.12 -9.70
N MET A 55 -4.14 -5.66 -9.11
CA MET A 55 -4.68 -4.31 -9.23
C MET A 55 -5.09 -3.83 -7.85
N SER A 56 -4.73 -2.58 -7.54
CA SER A 56 -5.19 -1.88 -6.34
C SER A 56 -6.70 -1.62 -6.42
N LYS A 57 -7.34 -1.39 -5.28
CA LYS A 57 -8.77 -1.00 -5.23
C LYS A 57 -9.02 0.29 -6.03
N ARG A 58 -8.12 1.28 -5.94
CA ARG A 58 -8.24 2.54 -6.68
C ARG A 58 -8.20 2.34 -8.18
N ASP A 59 -7.36 1.43 -8.67
CA ASP A 59 -7.27 1.18 -10.12
C ASP A 59 -8.48 0.43 -10.65
N VAL A 60 -9.09 -0.43 -9.83
CA VAL A 60 -10.38 -1.04 -10.15
C VAL A 60 -11.51 -0.01 -10.15
N GLU A 61 -11.52 0.94 -9.20
CA GLU A 61 -12.50 2.03 -9.18
C GLU A 61 -12.37 2.96 -10.40
N LYS A 62 -11.14 3.21 -10.90
CA LYS A 62 -10.90 4.00 -12.13
C LYS A 62 -11.42 3.33 -13.41
N LEU A 63 -11.59 2.02 -13.42
CA LEU A 63 -12.19 1.31 -14.56
C LEU A 63 -13.71 1.55 -14.68
N GLY A 64 -14.33 2.16 -13.67
CA GLY A 64 -15.74 2.57 -13.67
C GLY A 64 -16.74 1.41 -13.69
N ASP A 65 -18.00 1.71 -14.02
CA ASP A 65 -19.14 0.78 -13.96
C ASP A 65 -19.06 -0.41 -14.95
N SER A 66 -18.02 -0.46 -15.79
CA SER A 66 -17.84 -1.51 -16.81
C SER A 66 -17.03 -2.71 -16.30
N VAL A 67 -16.75 -2.81 -15.00
CA VAL A 67 -16.00 -3.93 -14.41
C VAL A 67 -16.92 -5.03 -13.88
N LYS A 68 -16.65 -6.27 -14.27
CA LYS A 68 -17.24 -7.45 -13.60
C LYS A 68 -16.24 -8.01 -12.61
N VAL A 69 -16.55 -7.91 -11.32
CA VAL A 69 -15.76 -8.51 -10.23
C VAL A 69 -16.29 -9.91 -9.90
N GLU A 70 -15.50 -10.94 -10.17
CA GLU A 70 -15.78 -12.31 -9.72
C GLU A 70 -15.06 -12.56 -8.39
N THR A 71 -15.83 -12.81 -7.32
CA THR A 71 -15.26 -13.20 -6.02
C THR A 71 -14.96 -14.69 -6.03
N VAL A 72 -13.68 -15.06 -5.93
CA VAL A 72 -13.29 -16.47 -5.84
C VAL A 72 -13.46 -16.93 -4.40
N ARG A 73 -14.60 -17.56 -4.09
CA ARG A 73 -14.75 -18.36 -2.87
C ARG A 73 -14.21 -19.76 -3.17
N ARG A 74 -13.25 -20.25 -2.39
CA ARG A 74 -12.98 -21.70 -2.36
C ARG A 74 -14.24 -22.37 -1.83
N VAL A 75 -14.93 -23.12 -2.67
CA VAL A 75 -16.09 -23.93 -2.27
C VAL A 75 -15.63 -25.37 -2.18
N ASP A 76 -15.42 -25.87 -0.98
CA ASP A 76 -15.35 -27.30 -0.75
C ASP A 76 -16.80 -27.86 -0.84
N LYS A 77 -17.13 -28.43 -2.02
CA LYS A 77 -18.34 -29.21 -2.43
C LYS A 77 -19.55 -28.45 -3.03
N PRO A 78 -20.31 -29.09 -3.96
CA PRO A 78 -21.11 -28.37 -4.95
C PRO A 78 -22.57 -28.15 -4.49
N VAL A 79 -23.11 -26.96 -4.73
CA VAL A 79 -24.56 -26.71 -4.71
C VAL A 79 -24.92 -25.86 -5.93
N LYS A 80 -25.80 -26.40 -6.79
CA LYS A 80 -26.57 -25.64 -7.79
C LYS A 80 -27.68 -24.89 -7.06
N VAL A 81 -27.94 -23.62 -7.40
CA VAL A 81 -29.27 -23.07 -7.79
C VAL A 81 -29.07 -21.67 -8.40
N GLU A 82 -29.95 -21.36 -9.35
CA GLU A 82 -30.00 -20.24 -10.28
C GLU A 82 -30.39 -18.87 -9.66
N ARG A 83 -30.21 -17.82 -10.48
CA ARG A 83 -30.38 -16.35 -10.34
C ARG A 83 -31.81 -15.91 -9.91
N PRO A 84 -32.11 -14.65 -9.46
CA PRO A 84 -31.57 -13.37 -9.96
C PRO A 84 -31.32 -12.22 -8.95
N ILE A 85 -30.63 -11.19 -9.47
CA ILE A 85 -30.16 -9.96 -8.82
C ILE A 85 -31.34 -9.04 -8.49
N GLN A 86 -31.46 -8.62 -7.23
CA GLN A 86 -32.29 -7.49 -6.79
C GLN A 86 -31.42 -6.44 -6.08
N LYS A 87 -31.93 -5.21 -6.12
CA LYS A 87 -31.27 -3.91 -5.94
C LYS A 87 -30.55 -3.75 -4.60
N VAL A 88 -29.46 -2.98 -4.66
CA VAL A 88 -28.57 -2.63 -3.55
C VAL A 88 -29.14 -1.39 -2.87
N ASP A 89 -29.72 -1.54 -1.68
CA ASP A 89 -30.01 -0.45 -0.75
C ASP A 89 -30.15 -1.07 0.66
N GLU A 90 -29.03 -1.18 1.41
CA GLU A 90 -28.94 -1.06 2.88
C GLU A 90 -27.51 -1.40 3.37
N PRO A 91 -27.05 -0.82 4.51
CA PRO A 91 -25.65 -0.79 4.88
C PRO A 91 -25.17 -2.18 5.29
N VAL A 92 -24.19 -2.72 4.56
CA VAL A 92 -23.54 -3.98 4.92
C VAL A 92 -22.83 -3.79 6.26
N LYS A 93 -23.39 -4.42 7.30
CA LYS A 93 -22.69 -4.68 8.55
C LYS A 93 -21.35 -5.34 8.23
N VAL A 94 -20.26 -4.65 8.56
CA VAL A 94 -18.90 -5.19 8.48
C VAL A 94 -18.74 -6.16 9.64
N GLU A 95 -19.23 -7.39 9.47
CA GLU A 95 -18.90 -8.48 10.37
C GLU A 95 -17.55 -9.09 9.91
N HIS A 96 -16.56 -8.93 10.79
CA HIS A 96 -15.23 -9.54 10.77
C HIS A 96 -14.29 -9.10 9.63
N VAL A 97 -13.62 -7.97 9.88
CA VAL A 97 -12.23 -7.79 9.45
C VAL A 97 -11.45 -8.96 10.03
N SER A 98 -10.86 -9.80 9.19
CA SER A 98 -9.95 -10.84 9.65
C SER A 98 -8.67 -10.17 10.15
N GLU A 99 -8.72 -9.70 11.39
CA GLU A 99 -7.54 -9.55 12.23
C GLU A 99 -6.87 -10.92 12.28
N ARG A 100 -5.94 -11.16 11.35
CA ARG A 100 -4.94 -12.20 11.60
C ARG A 100 -4.26 -11.76 12.89
N PRO A 101 -4.20 -12.60 13.93
CA PRO A 101 -3.44 -12.25 15.11
C PRO A 101 -2.05 -11.87 14.63
N ILE A 102 -1.57 -10.70 15.01
CA ILE A 102 -0.13 -10.50 15.17
C ILE A 102 0.31 -11.75 15.92
N GLN A 103 1.16 -12.56 15.30
CA GLN A 103 1.74 -13.68 16.01
C GLN A 103 2.40 -13.06 17.24
N LYS A 104 1.72 -13.13 18.38
CA LYS A 104 2.36 -13.11 19.69
C LYS A 104 3.11 -14.42 19.68
N ASP A 105 4.30 -14.37 19.11
CA ASP A 105 5.30 -15.38 19.21
C ASP A 105 5.56 -15.59 20.70
N THR A 106 4.93 -16.62 21.22
CA THR A 106 5.23 -17.19 22.52
C THR A 106 6.69 -17.66 22.53
N LYS A 107 7.61 -16.73 22.80
CA LYS A 107 8.96 -16.87 23.38
C LYS A 107 9.74 -15.54 23.21
N GLY A 108 9.56 -14.61 24.15
CA GLY A 108 10.53 -13.57 24.51
C GLY A 108 11.17 -12.75 23.38
N GLN A 109 10.49 -11.66 22.97
CA GLN A 109 11.08 -10.39 22.54
C GLN A 109 12.30 -10.48 21.60
N ILE A 110 12.06 -10.46 20.29
CA ILE A 110 12.94 -9.68 19.41
C ILE A 110 12.10 -8.49 18.94
N GLY A 111 12.09 -7.43 19.75
CA GLY A 111 11.62 -6.13 19.27
C GLY A 111 12.48 -5.70 18.08
N TYR A 112 11.90 -4.98 17.14
CA TYR A 112 12.68 -4.34 16.09
C TYR A 112 13.74 -3.42 16.73
N THR A 113 14.84 -3.20 16.02
CA THR A 113 15.95 -2.40 16.52
C THR A 113 15.45 -0.99 16.86
N ARG A 114 15.61 -0.52 18.10
CA ARG A 114 15.29 0.89 18.38
C ARG A 114 16.28 1.72 17.62
N GLY A 115 15.85 2.83 17.02
CA GLY A 115 16.73 3.59 16.13
C GLY A 115 18.06 3.93 16.80
N PHE A 116 18.00 4.41 18.05
CA PHE A 116 19.19 4.75 18.85
C PHE A 116 19.98 3.56 19.43
N ASP A 117 19.58 2.30 19.17
CA ASP A 117 20.40 1.13 19.52
C ASP A 117 21.50 0.86 18.48
N VAL A 118 21.43 1.49 17.30
CA VAL A 118 22.50 1.40 16.29
C VAL A 118 23.51 2.53 16.45
N GLU A 119 24.76 2.24 16.07
CA GLU A 119 25.82 3.26 16.06
C GLU A 119 25.75 4.09 14.77
N PRO A 120 25.53 5.42 14.85
CA PRO A 120 25.58 6.30 13.68
C PRO A 120 26.99 6.33 13.09
N LYS A 121 27.11 6.15 11.77
CA LYS A 121 28.43 5.99 11.14
C LYS A 121 29.22 7.29 10.97
N TYR A 122 28.56 8.40 10.64
CA TYR A 122 29.23 9.61 10.17
C TYR A 122 28.76 10.91 10.84
N SER A 123 27.49 11.00 11.21
CA SER A 123 26.94 12.24 11.76
C SER A 123 27.41 12.50 13.19
N SER A 124 27.60 13.77 13.52
CA SER A 124 27.75 14.21 14.91
C SER A 124 26.39 14.25 15.62
N TYR A 125 26.43 14.25 16.95
CA TYR A 125 25.22 14.42 17.76
C TYR A 125 24.46 15.71 17.38
N GLU A 126 25.15 16.84 17.28
CA GLU A 126 24.56 18.14 16.97
C GLU A 126 23.87 18.15 15.60
N GLN A 127 24.44 17.45 14.61
CA GLN A 127 23.83 17.30 13.29
C GLN A 127 22.50 16.55 13.37
N ARG A 128 22.41 15.48 14.17
CA ARG A 128 21.17 14.73 14.38
C ARG A 128 20.14 15.57 15.14
N VAL A 129 20.53 16.18 16.26
CA VAL A 129 19.65 17.05 17.07
C VAL A 129 19.05 18.18 16.23
N LYS A 130 19.83 18.78 15.33
CA LYS A 130 19.37 19.88 14.46
C LYS A 130 18.14 19.52 13.62
N ILE A 131 17.98 18.26 13.23
CA ILE A 131 16.85 17.80 12.40
C ILE A 131 15.64 17.35 13.24
N THR A 132 15.83 17.07 14.53
CA THR A 132 14.73 16.66 15.42
C THR A 132 13.66 17.76 15.53
N PRO A 133 12.41 17.42 15.91
CA PRO A 133 11.33 18.39 16.05
C PRO A 133 11.68 19.59 16.94
N VAL A 134 11.36 20.78 16.43
CA VAL A 134 11.51 22.08 17.14
C VAL A 134 10.17 22.66 17.58
N ASN A 135 9.07 22.21 16.96
CA ASN A 135 7.72 22.70 17.13
C ASN A 135 6.73 21.59 16.76
N LYS A 136 5.42 21.87 16.86
CA LYS A 136 4.32 20.95 16.53
C LYS A 136 4.25 19.74 17.47
N GLY A 137 4.43 20.03 18.74
CA GLY A 137 4.54 19.06 19.82
C GLY A 137 5.49 19.54 20.90
N GLU A 138 5.65 18.71 21.92
CA GLU A 138 6.40 19.00 23.13
C GLU A 138 7.34 17.83 23.45
N TRP A 139 8.50 18.17 23.99
CA TRP A 139 9.43 17.19 24.54
C TRP A 139 9.09 16.97 26.01
N SER A 140 8.95 15.72 26.43
CA SER A 140 8.71 15.36 27.83
C SER A 140 9.85 15.79 28.76
N ASN A 141 11.08 15.89 28.25
CA ASN A 141 12.24 16.44 28.95
C ASN A 141 13.22 17.07 27.94
N GLY A 142 14.50 16.72 27.98
CA GLY A 142 15.51 17.22 27.05
C GLY A 142 15.15 16.93 25.60
N ARG A 143 15.21 17.96 24.74
CA ARG A 143 15.04 17.79 23.30
C ARG A 143 16.03 16.76 22.78
N ALA A 144 15.54 15.84 21.94
CA ALA A 144 16.33 14.76 21.33
C ALA A 144 16.86 13.67 22.28
N GLU A 145 16.52 13.74 23.58
CA GLU A 145 16.90 12.79 24.64
C GLU A 145 15.69 12.36 25.48
N SER A 146 14.49 12.50 24.94
CA SER A 146 13.24 12.17 25.63
C SER A 146 12.13 11.86 24.64
N VAL A 147 10.93 11.59 25.13
CA VAL A 147 9.74 11.38 24.28
C VAL A 147 9.29 12.71 23.69
N PHE A 148 9.10 12.74 22.37
CA PHE A 148 8.41 13.82 21.67
C PHE A 148 6.93 13.46 21.46
N ILE A 149 6.04 14.29 21.98
CA ILE A 149 4.58 14.15 21.87
C ILE A 149 4.10 15.16 20.83
N SER A 150 3.61 14.69 19.69
CA SER A 150 3.16 15.58 18.61
C SER A 150 1.79 16.20 18.93
N ASP A 151 1.58 17.46 18.55
CA ASP A 151 0.26 18.11 18.61
C ASP A 151 -0.69 17.68 17.48
N LYS A 152 -0.18 16.89 16.53
CA LYS A 152 -0.95 16.44 15.37
C LYS A 152 -1.85 15.28 15.73
N THR A 153 -3.13 15.46 15.47
CA THR A 153 -4.17 14.45 15.68
C THR A 153 -4.53 13.69 14.40
N GLY A 154 -5.43 12.71 14.51
CA GLY A 154 -5.93 11.90 13.39
C GLY A 154 -5.14 10.62 13.23
N GLU A 155 -4.66 10.35 12.00
CA GLU A 155 -3.95 9.10 11.64
C GLU A 155 -2.72 8.83 12.52
N ILE A 156 -2.02 9.87 12.99
CA ILE A 156 -0.86 9.71 13.87
C ILE A 156 -1.29 9.15 15.23
N GLN A 157 -2.39 9.67 15.79
CA GLN A 157 -2.91 9.21 17.07
C GLN A 157 -3.29 7.73 17.01
N GLN A 158 -3.87 7.27 15.89
CA GLN A 158 -4.19 5.85 15.70
C GLN A 158 -2.94 4.96 15.82
N TYR A 159 -1.83 5.34 15.17
CA TYR A 159 -0.58 4.60 15.28
C TYR A 159 0.01 4.62 16.69
N LEU A 160 -0.10 5.75 17.41
CA LEU A 160 0.36 5.90 18.79
C LEU A 160 -0.47 5.02 19.75
N ASP A 161 -1.80 5.06 19.62
CA ASP A 161 -2.73 4.26 20.42
C ASP A 161 -2.54 2.76 20.18
N GLU A 162 -2.42 2.34 18.92
CA GLU A 162 -2.14 0.94 18.55
C GLU A 162 -0.81 0.43 19.10
N ALA A 163 0.20 1.32 19.16
CA ALA A 163 1.50 1.01 19.74
C ALA A 163 1.52 1.13 21.28
N GLY A 164 0.49 1.72 21.90
CA GLY A 164 0.41 1.94 23.34
C GLY A 164 1.43 2.96 23.86
N VAL A 165 1.76 3.97 23.06
CA VAL A 165 2.75 5.02 23.41
C VAL A 165 2.16 6.42 23.21
N ASP A 166 2.54 7.37 24.08
CA ASP A 166 2.06 8.76 23.98
C ASP A 166 2.81 9.59 22.93
N GLY A 167 3.95 9.10 22.46
CA GLY A 167 4.83 9.79 21.52
C GLY A 167 5.97 8.90 21.06
N VAL A 168 6.98 9.50 20.43
CA VAL A 168 8.18 8.78 19.96
C VAL A 168 9.34 9.10 20.89
N GLU A 169 9.97 8.06 21.45
CA GLU A 169 11.20 8.20 22.21
C GLU A 169 12.36 8.58 21.28
N TYR A 170 13.14 9.58 21.69
CA TYR A 170 14.43 9.87 21.07
C TYR A 170 15.54 9.72 22.10
N LYS A 171 16.67 9.25 21.59
CA LYS A 171 17.96 9.32 22.27
C LYS A 171 19.03 9.61 21.25
N ASN A 172 20.04 10.39 21.61
CA ASN A 172 21.14 10.73 20.71
C ASN A 172 20.66 11.39 19.39
N GLY A 173 19.51 12.07 19.40
CA GLY A 173 18.89 12.65 18.20
C GLY A 173 18.25 11.65 17.23
N MET A 174 18.08 10.40 17.62
CA MET A 174 17.54 9.32 16.78
C MET A 174 16.21 8.80 17.36
N PRO A 175 15.14 8.67 16.54
CA PRO A 175 13.84 8.21 17.00
C PRO A 175 13.77 6.69 17.14
N ASP A 176 12.97 6.22 18.09
CA ASP A 176 12.54 4.83 18.14
C ASP A 176 11.23 4.62 17.36
N PHE A 177 11.33 4.01 16.17
CA PHE A 177 10.17 3.57 15.41
C PHE A 177 9.87 2.08 15.53
N SER A 178 10.60 1.35 16.37
CA SER A 178 10.38 -0.08 16.58
C SER A 178 8.93 -0.44 16.95
N PRO A 179 8.17 0.36 17.74
CA PRO A 179 6.78 0.02 18.07
C PRO A 179 5.83 0.03 16.86
N PHE A 180 6.16 0.81 15.81
CA PHE A 180 5.32 0.96 14.62
C PHE A 180 5.76 0.06 13.46
N SER A 181 6.92 -0.58 13.59
CA SER A 181 7.53 -1.34 12.49
C SER A 181 6.77 -2.64 12.21
N LYS A 182 6.71 -3.03 10.94
CA LYS A 182 6.16 -4.32 10.47
C LYS A 182 7.21 -5.20 9.79
N GLY A 183 8.46 -4.76 9.76
CA GLY A 183 9.55 -5.47 9.11
C GLY A 183 10.89 -4.78 9.31
N GLU A 184 11.97 -5.55 9.36
CA GLU A 184 13.32 -5.04 9.45
C GLU A 184 14.26 -5.93 8.63
N ILE A 185 15.13 -5.29 7.84
CA ILE A 185 16.09 -5.94 6.95
C ILE A 185 17.46 -5.32 7.20
N LYS A 186 18.51 -6.14 7.12
CA LYS A 186 19.88 -5.66 7.01
C LYS A 186 20.30 -5.67 5.55
N LEU A 187 20.58 -4.51 5.00
CA LEU A 187 21.12 -4.33 3.66
C LEU A 187 22.64 -4.44 3.72
N GLY A 188 23.24 -5.25 2.84
CA GLY A 188 24.70 -5.36 2.76
C GLY A 188 25.39 -4.09 2.26
N ASN A 189 24.67 -3.22 1.53
CA ASN A 189 25.17 -1.94 1.05
C ASN A 189 24.02 -0.92 0.92
N MET A 190 23.71 -0.20 1.99
CA MET A 190 22.78 0.92 1.91
C MET A 190 23.44 2.12 1.24
N THR A 191 22.73 2.76 0.31
CA THR A 191 23.21 3.95 -0.41
C THR A 191 22.26 5.14 -0.24
N ASN A 192 22.56 6.28 -0.87
CA ASN A 192 21.59 7.37 -0.99
C ASN A 192 20.55 7.15 -2.12
N ASP A 193 20.66 6.08 -2.92
CA ASP A 193 19.61 5.67 -3.84
C ASP A 193 18.51 4.91 -3.08
N ARG A 194 17.51 5.66 -2.66
CA ARG A 194 16.36 5.13 -1.93
C ARG A 194 15.58 4.09 -2.74
N LYS A 195 15.50 4.24 -4.07
CA LYS A 195 14.76 3.27 -4.90
C LYS A 195 15.45 1.92 -4.87
N LEU A 196 16.78 1.92 -4.97
CA LEU A 196 17.58 0.71 -4.86
C LEU A 196 17.42 0.09 -3.48
N ASN A 197 17.65 0.86 -2.40
CA ASN A 197 17.48 0.38 -1.02
C ASN A 197 16.09 -0.27 -0.81
N PHE A 198 15.03 0.38 -1.30
CA PHE A 198 13.65 -0.09 -1.13
C PHE A 198 13.41 -1.39 -1.90
N SER A 199 13.88 -1.48 -3.15
CA SER A 199 13.73 -2.70 -3.95
C SER A 199 14.43 -3.90 -3.31
N THR A 200 15.63 -3.71 -2.76
CA THR A 200 16.36 -4.77 -2.05
C THR A 200 15.64 -5.16 -0.75
N ALA A 201 15.16 -4.19 0.02
CA ALA A 201 14.39 -4.46 1.23
C ALA A 201 13.08 -5.18 0.94
N ASP A 202 12.39 -4.83 -0.15
CA ASP A 202 11.17 -5.50 -0.60
C ASP A 202 11.44 -6.96 -0.98
N GLU A 203 12.54 -7.25 -1.68
CA GLU A 203 12.94 -8.61 -2.02
C GLU A 203 13.24 -9.46 -0.78
N GLU A 204 14.02 -8.92 0.16
CA GLU A 204 14.37 -9.64 1.39
C GLU A 204 13.16 -9.83 2.32
N LEU A 205 12.27 -8.84 2.42
CA LEU A 205 11.05 -8.98 3.21
C LEU A 205 10.09 -10.00 2.56
N ALA A 206 9.99 -10.03 1.23
CA ALA A 206 9.20 -11.01 0.51
C ALA A 206 9.66 -12.45 0.83
N LYS A 207 10.97 -12.67 0.92
CA LYS A 207 11.54 -13.96 1.37
C LYS A 207 11.11 -14.29 2.80
N LYS A 208 11.18 -13.32 3.72
CA LYS A 208 10.77 -13.50 5.13
C LYS A 208 9.27 -13.76 5.31
N TRP A 209 8.41 -13.11 4.53
CA TRP A 209 6.96 -13.26 4.62
C TRP A 209 6.43 -14.47 3.87
N SER A 210 7.23 -15.02 2.95
CA SER A 210 6.88 -16.25 2.22
C SER A 210 6.87 -17.47 3.13
N THR A 211 5.84 -18.29 2.97
CA THR A 211 5.68 -19.62 3.56
C THR A 211 5.68 -20.69 2.46
N PRO A 212 5.61 -21.99 2.78
CA PRO A 212 5.37 -23.02 1.77
C PRO A 212 4.04 -22.84 1.04
N GLU A 213 3.00 -22.36 1.73
CA GLU A 213 1.64 -22.21 1.20
C GLU A 213 1.39 -20.86 0.51
N GLN A 214 2.13 -19.81 0.91
CA GLN A 214 1.97 -18.46 0.39
C GLN A 214 3.31 -17.86 -0.01
N LYS A 215 3.47 -17.52 -1.30
CA LYS A 215 4.65 -16.84 -1.82
C LYS A 215 4.39 -15.35 -1.98
N TRP A 216 5.30 -14.56 -1.44
CA TRP A 216 5.37 -13.12 -1.64
C TRP A 216 6.49 -12.80 -2.61
N THR A 217 6.25 -11.85 -3.49
CA THR A 217 7.26 -11.25 -4.36
C THR A 217 7.63 -9.84 -3.88
N ALA A 218 8.74 -9.28 -4.37
CA ALA A 218 9.11 -7.90 -4.08
C ALA A 218 8.02 -6.91 -4.53
N GLU A 219 7.34 -7.17 -5.67
CA GLU A 219 6.20 -6.39 -6.16
C GLU A 219 5.03 -6.47 -5.17
N ASP A 220 4.75 -7.66 -4.60
CA ASP A 220 3.69 -7.79 -3.60
C ASP A 220 3.96 -6.97 -2.34
N ILE A 221 5.22 -6.90 -1.89
CA ILE A 221 5.62 -6.07 -0.76
C ILE A 221 5.49 -4.59 -1.13
N ALA A 222 6.00 -4.16 -2.28
CA ALA A 222 5.91 -2.78 -2.73
C ALA A 222 4.44 -2.28 -2.79
N ASP A 223 3.55 -3.09 -3.37
CA ASP A 223 2.11 -2.83 -3.42
C ASP A 223 1.52 -2.76 -2.00
N TRP A 224 1.90 -3.68 -1.11
CA TRP A 224 1.42 -3.68 0.27
C TRP A 224 1.83 -2.39 0.99
N ARG A 225 3.05 -1.93 0.78
CA ARG A 225 3.52 -0.66 1.37
C ARG A 225 2.71 0.52 0.86
N GLU A 226 2.42 0.61 -0.43
CA GLU A 226 1.62 1.69 -0.99
C GLU A 226 0.17 1.66 -0.46
N ASP A 227 -0.47 0.50 -0.51
CA ASP A 227 -1.85 0.30 -0.07
C ASP A 227 -2.02 0.61 1.44
N ASN A 228 -1.03 0.23 2.26
CA ASN A 228 -1.07 0.42 3.71
C ASN A 228 -0.37 1.71 4.17
N ARG A 229 0.17 2.51 3.25
CA ARG A 229 0.90 3.77 3.52
C ARG A 229 2.15 3.61 4.38
N TYR A 230 2.91 2.55 4.15
CA TYR A 230 4.21 2.30 4.78
C TYR A 230 5.39 2.72 3.89
N THR A 231 6.51 3.05 4.52
CA THR A 231 7.78 3.39 3.88
C THR A 231 8.91 2.64 4.56
N TRP A 232 9.99 2.41 3.83
CA TRP A 232 11.24 2.02 4.44
C TRP A 232 11.92 3.24 5.08
N HIS A 233 12.41 3.06 6.30
CA HIS A 233 13.19 4.00 7.11
C HIS A 233 14.59 3.46 7.27
N GLU A 234 15.54 4.12 6.61
CA GLU A 234 16.97 3.83 6.68
C GLU A 234 17.56 4.31 8.02
N LEU A 235 18.12 3.40 8.84
CA LEU A 235 18.80 3.75 10.10
C LEU A 235 20.24 4.24 9.89
N ASN A 236 20.79 4.85 10.93
CA ASN A 236 22.07 5.58 10.88
C ASN A 236 23.31 4.68 10.78
N ASP A 237 23.16 3.37 10.89
CA ASP A 237 24.25 2.40 10.73
C ASP A 237 24.58 2.09 9.27
N LEU A 238 23.82 2.62 8.30
CA LEU A 238 23.93 2.29 6.87
C LEU A 238 23.73 0.81 6.54
N GLU A 239 23.03 0.09 7.41
CA GLU A 239 22.79 -1.34 7.26
C GLU A 239 21.32 -1.67 7.50
N THR A 240 20.75 -1.16 8.59
CA THR A 240 19.41 -1.54 9.04
C THR A 240 18.33 -0.66 8.40
N ILE A 241 17.29 -1.27 7.87
CA ILE A 241 16.14 -0.58 7.28
C ILE A 241 14.83 -1.16 7.82
N GLN A 242 13.90 -0.29 8.22
CA GLN A 242 12.66 -0.66 8.90
C GLN A 242 11.42 -0.27 8.12
N LEU A 243 10.41 -1.12 8.10
CA LEU A 243 9.14 -0.87 7.45
C LEU A 243 8.17 -0.19 8.41
N VAL A 244 8.01 1.13 8.28
CA VAL A 244 7.27 1.96 9.25
C VAL A 244 6.16 2.77 8.55
N PRO A 245 5.13 3.25 9.27
CA PRO A 245 4.12 4.11 8.68
C PRO A 245 4.73 5.39 8.11
N SER A 246 4.38 5.74 6.87
CA SER A 246 4.92 6.93 6.20
C SER A 246 4.59 8.21 6.96
N LYS A 247 3.45 8.23 7.65
CA LYS A 247 3.02 9.39 8.45
C LYS A 247 3.89 9.57 9.68
N ILE A 248 4.18 8.50 10.42
CA ILE A 248 5.11 8.50 11.56
C ILE A 248 6.48 9.00 11.11
N ASN A 249 7.05 8.37 10.08
CA ASN A 249 8.37 8.73 9.53
C ASN A 249 8.47 10.21 9.10
N SER A 250 7.37 10.77 8.59
CA SER A 250 7.32 12.17 8.12
C SER A 250 7.14 13.19 9.26
N VAL A 251 6.40 12.85 10.31
CA VAL A 251 6.07 13.77 11.41
C VAL A 251 7.22 13.88 12.39
N PHE A 252 7.75 12.73 12.80
CA PHE A 252 8.84 12.62 13.76
C PHE A 252 10.16 12.82 13.01
N LYS A 253 10.53 14.09 12.78
CA LYS A 253 11.72 14.47 12.02
C LYS A 253 13.00 13.92 12.65
N HIS A 254 13.95 13.53 11.83
CA HIS A 254 15.20 12.93 12.25
C HIS A 254 16.22 12.96 11.11
N PHE A 255 17.47 12.71 11.48
CA PHE A 255 18.56 12.47 10.54
C PHE A 255 18.73 10.95 10.42
N GLY A 256 18.40 10.38 9.25
CA GLY A 256 18.47 8.93 9.01
C GLY A 256 19.66 8.49 8.15
N GLY A 257 19.67 7.22 7.74
CA GLY A 257 20.77 6.58 6.99
C GLY A 257 21.12 7.24 5.66
N VAL A 258 20.13 7.75 4.89
CA VAL A 258 20.43 8.52 3.68
C VAL A 258 21.26 9.78 4.00
N GLY A 259 21.02 10.39 5.16
CA GLY A 259 21.82 11.51 5.65
C GLY A 259 23.26 11.09 5.96
N GLU A 260 23.44 9.96 6.63
CA GLU A 260 24.76 9.37 6.93
C GLU A 260 25.56 9.11 5.66
N TYR A 261 24.93 8.48 4.65
CA TYR A 261 25.58 8.18 3.38
C TYR A 261 26.00 9.45 2.64
N ASN A 262 25.19 10.51 2.72
CA ASN A 262 25.55 11.79 2.12
C ASN A 262 26.74 12.47 2.83
N ILE A 263 26.99 12.19 4.11
CA ILE A 263 28.22 12.62 4.78
C ILE A 263 29.40 11.78 4.30
N LYS A 264 29.25 10.45 4.24
CA LYS A 264 30.25 9.52 3.69
C LYS A 264 30.80 10.00 2.34
N VAL A 265 29.90 10.28 1.40
CA VAL A 265 30.27 10.77 0.05
C VAL A 265 31.03 12.10 0.10
N LYS A 266 30.68 13.00 1.03
CA LYS A 266 31.39 14.28 1.19
C LYS A 266 32.79 14.11 1.80
N LEU A 267 32.99 13.08 2.63
CA LEU A 267 34.28 12.72 3.22
C LEU A 267 35.17 11.95 2.23
N GLY A 268 34.61 11.40 1.16
CA GLY A 268 35.33 10.64 0.15
C GLY A 268 35.63 9.19 0.54
N GLU A 269 34.82 8.63 1.44
CA GLU A 269 34.87 7.23 1.90
C GLU A 269 33.94 6.28 1.13
#